data_AF-A0A227HMP9-F1
#
_entry.id   AF-A0A227HMP9-F1
#
_cell.length_a   1.000
_cell.length_b   1.000
_cell.length_c   1.000
_cell.angle_alpha   90.00
_cell.angle_beta   90.00
_cell.angle_gamma   90.00
#
_symmetry.space_group_name_H-M   'P 1'
#
loop_
_entity.id
_entity.type
_entity.pdbx_description
1 polymer ?
#
loop_
_entity_poly.entity_id
_entity_poly.type
_entity_poly.pdbx_seq_one_letter_code
_entity_poly.pdbx_strand_id
1 'polypeptide(L)' 'RRHVHTGIDLTCKRGEEILAPADGVVETVRPGNKGYGNYLTLRHSFGFSSSFAHLNKFNVKSGQFVSKGDVIAQCG' A
#
# COMPACT_ATOMS: atom_id res chain seq x y z
N ARG A 1 20.31 5.10 17.10
CA ARG A 1 20.53 4.61 15.72
C ARG A 1 19.57 5.35 14.80
N ARG A 2 20.05 6.01 13.74
CA ARG A 2 19.19 6.63 12.74
C ARG A 2 18.57 5.51 11.92
N HIS A 3 17.24 5.40 11.95
CA HIS A 3 16.53 4.43 11.12
C HIS A 3 16.57 4.95 9.67
N VAL A 4 17.05 4.13 8.73
CA VAL A 4 17.05 4.52 7.32
C VAL A 4 15.62 4.43 6.83
N HIS A 5 15.10 5.54 6.28
CA HIS A 5 13.81 5.56 5.62
C HIS A 5 14.00 5.21 4.16
N THR A 6 13.56 4.02 3.76
CA THR A 6 13.71 3.50 2.39
C THR A 6 12.54 3.86 1.49
N GLY A 7 11.59 4.66 1.99
CA GLY A 7 10.40 5.12 1.28
C GLY A 7 10.30 6.64 1.26
N ILE A 8 9.16 7.13 0.80
CA ILE A 8 8.78 8.54 0.81
C ILE A 8 7.46 8.65 1.57
N ASP A 9 7.38 9.60 2.51
CA ASP A 9 6.16 9.88 3.24
C ASP A 9 5.34 10.94 2.52
N LEU A 10 4.08 10.62 2.26
CA LEU A 10 3.12 11.53 1.64
C LEU A 10 2.05 11.90 2.67
N THR A 11 1.92 13.19 2.99
CA THR A 11 0.87 13.66 3.89
C THR A 11 -0.49 13.56 3.21
N CYS A 12 -1.46 12.94 3.88
CA CYS A 12 -2.85 12.79 3.45
C CYS A 12 -3.80 12.91 4.63
N LYS A 13 -5.08 13.20 4.36
CA LYS A 13 -6.12 13.17 5.39
C LYS A 13 -6.47 11.72 5.71
N ARG A 14 -6.75 11.41 6.98
CA ARG A 14 -7.25 10.08 7.37
C ARG A 14 -8.52 9.75 6.56
N GLY A 15 -8.54 8.58 5.94
CA GLY A 15 -9.64 8.10 5.10
C GLY A 15 -9.51 8.48 3.62
N GLU A 16 -8.55 9.33 3.24
CA GLU A 16 -8.31 9.69 1.84
C GLU A 16 -7.90 8.48 1.00
N GLU A 17 -8.40 8.42 -0.22
CA GLU A 17 -8.22 7.26 -1.10
C GLU A 17 -6.77 7.15 -1.58
N ILE A 18 -6.24 5.93 -1.56
CA ILE A 18 -4.94 5.59 -2.12
C ILE A 18 -5.18 4.77 -3.37
N LEU A 19 -4.58 5.21 -4.47
CA LEU A 19 -4.74 4.60 -5.79
C LEU A 19 -3.55 3.70 -6.14
N ALA A 20 -3.80 2.67 -6.95
CA ALA A 20 -2.75 1.86 -7.53
C ALA A 20 -1.91 2.70 -8.52
N PRO A 21 -0.57 2.79 -8.35
CA PRO A 21 0.29 3.58 -9.24
C PRO A 21 0.48 2.93 -10.62
N ALA A 22 0.27 1.62 -10.72
CA ALA A 22 0.39 0.82 -11.93
C ALA A 22 -0.43 -0.48 -11.79
N ASP A 23 -0.68 -1.15 -12.92
CA ASP A 23 -1.33 -2.45 -12.96
C ASP A 23 -0.53 -3.50 -12.17
N GLY A 24 -1.21 -4.41 -11.51
CA GLY A 24 -0.53 -5.45 -10.74
C GLY A 24 -1.47 -6.40 -10.02
N VAL A 25 -0.88 -7.19 -9.13
CA VAL A 25 -1.58 -8.11 -8.24
C VAL A 25 -1.24 -7.76 -6.80
N VAL A 26 -2.26 -7.78 -5.93
CA VAL A 26 -2.08 -7.61 -4.50
C VAL A 26 -1.34 -8.81 -3.94
N GLU A 27 -0.10 -8.60 -3.51
CA GLU A 27 0.76 -9.67 -2.99
C GLU A 27 0.52 -9.88 -1.49
N THR A 28 0.48 -8.79 -0.71
CA THR A 28 0.26 -8.85 0.74
C THR A 28 -0.81 -7.86 1.16
N VAL A 29 -1.73 -8.32 2.02
CA VAL A 29 -2.61 -7.50 2.86
C VAL A 29 -2.37 -7.94 4.30
N ARG A 30 -1.75 -7.09 5.12
CA ARG A 30 -1.35 -7.44 6.48
C ARG A 30 -1.84 -6.38 7.47
N PRO A 31 -2.84 -6.67 8.30
CA PRO A 31 -3.23 -5.76 9.37
C PRO A 31 -2.15 -5.71 10.47
N GLY A 32 -2.03 -4.57 11.13
CA GLY A 32 -1.05 -4.40 12.20
C GLY A 32 -1.16 -3.05 12.92
N ASN A 33 -0.69 -3.02 14.18
CA ASN A 33 -0.67 -1.82 15.03
C ASN A 33 0.75 -1.41 15.47
N LYS A 34 1.79 -2.04 14.90
CA LYS A 34 3.21 -1.77 15.20
C LYS A 34 4.02 -1.71 13.90
N GLY A 35 5.14 -1.00 13.92
CA GLY A 35 6.00 -0.84 12.73
C GLY A 35 5.22 -0.18 11.59
N TYR A 36 5.18 -0.81 10.42
CA TYR A 36 4.41 -0.35 9.26
C TYR A 36 2.89 -0.29 9.45
N GLY A 37 2.36 -0.77 10.58
CA GLY A 37 0.91 -0.82 10.81
C GLY A 37 0.22 -1.73 9.80
N ASN A 38 -0.96 -1.31 9.34
CA ASN A 38 -1.63 -1.91 8.20
C ASN A 38 -0.78 -1.71 6.94
N TYR A 39 -0.43 -2.82 6.31
CA TYR A 39 0.55 -2.88 5.25
C TYR A 39 0.01 -3.60 4.02
N LEU A 40 0.19 -3.00 2.85
CA LEU A 40 -0.23 -3.52 1.56
C LEU A 40 0.95 -3.53 0.60
N THR A 41 1.09 -4.58 -0.22
CA THR A 41 2.04 -4.60 -1.32
C THR A 41 1.37 -5.01 -2.63
N LEU A 42 1.78 -4.35 -3.70
CA LEU A 42 1.45 -4.70 -5.06
C LEU A 42 2.70 -5.23 -5.76
N ARG A 43 2.53 -6.33 -6.50
CA ARG A 43 3.53 -6.82 -7.44
C ARG A 43 3.13 -6.43 -8.84
N HIS A 44 4.04 -5.81 -9.56
CA HIS A 44 3.87 -5.35 -10.93
C HIS A 44 4.70 -6.20 -11.89
N SER A 45 4.55 -5.97 -13.20
CA SER A 45 5.38 -6.58 -14.23
C SER A 45 6.87 -6.22 -14.05
N PHE A 46 7.76 -7.02 -14.64
CA PHE A 46 9.22 -6.81 -14.64
C PHE A 46 9.88 -6.80 -13.25
N GLY A 47 9.21 -7.34 -12.23
CA GLY A 47 9.76 -7.48 -10.87
C GLY A 47 9.65 -6.21 -10.01
N PHE A 48 8.93 -5.19 -10.48
CA PHE A 48 8.64 -4.01 -9.67
C PHE A 48 7.61 -4.32 -8.57
N SER A 49 7.73 -3.63 -7.44
CA SER A 49 6.75 -3.69 -6.36
C SER A 49 6.52 -2.32 -5.74
N SER A 50 5.30 -2.11 -5.25
CA SER A 50 4.92 -0.92 -4.50
C SER A 50 4.42 -1.34 -3.13
N SER A 51 4.88 -0.65 -2.08
CA SER A 51 4.54 -0.95 -0.70
C SER A 51 3.89 0.26 -0.04
N PHE A 52 2.82 0.02 0.70
CA PHE A 52 2.03 1.04 1.37
C PHE A 52 1.90 0.68 2.84
N ALA A 53 2.26 1.61 3.71
CA ALA A 53 2.25 1.46 5.16
C ALA A 53 1.33 2.51 5.79
N HIS A 54 1.00 2.32 7.08
CA HIS A 54 0.17 3.25 7.86
C HIS A 54 -1.18 3.52 7.16
N LEU A 55 -1.85 2.42 6.78
CA LEU A 55 -3.15 2.45 6.13
C LEU A 55 -4.30 2.38 7.14
N ASN A 56 -5.36 3.14 6.93
CA ASN A 56 -6.52 3.10 7.79
C ASN A 56 -7.38 1.86 7.48
N LYS A 57 -7.54 1.57 6.17
CA LYS A 57 -8.41 0.50 5.67
C LYS A 57 -7.86 -0.07 4.36
N PHE A 58 -8.07 -1.37 4.15
CA PHE A 58 -7.83 -2.04 2.87
C PHE A 58 -9.12 -2.09 2.05
N ASN A 59 -9.03 -1.78 0.76
CA ASN A 59 -10.16 -1.90 -0.18
C ASN A 59 -10.02 -3.12 -1.10
N VAL A 60 -8.94 -3.90 -0.92
CA VAL A 60 -8.59 -5.06 -1.75
C VAL A 60 -8.14 -6.24 -0.87
N LYS A 61 -8.04 -7.41 -1.48
CA LYS A 61 -7.58 -8.66 -0.84
C LYS A 61 -6.37 -9.26 -1.56
N SER A 62 -5.56 -10.06 -0.87
CA SER A 62 -4.43 -10.77 -1.49
C SER A 62 -4.89 -11.61 -2.68
N GLY A 63 -4.10 -11.60 -3.76
CA GLY A 63 -4.41 -12.26 -5.03
C GLY A 63 -5.34 -11.48 -5.96
N GLN A 64 -5.89 -10.35 -5.53
CA GLN A 64 -6.72 -9.50 -6.39
C GLN A 64 -5.87 -8.78 -7.44
N PHE A 65 -6.30 -8.79 -8.70
CA PHE A 65 -5.74 -7.95 -9.74
C PHE A 65 -6.28 -6.52 -9.64
N VAL A 66 -5.41 -5.54 -9.86
CA VAL A 66 -5.74 -4.11 -9.85
C VAL A 66 -5.15 -3.45 -11.09
N SER A 67 -5.88 -2.46 -11.61
CA SER A 67 -5.41 -1.58 -12.67
C SER A 67 -4.90 -0.27 -12.09
N LYS A 68 -4.04 0.43 -12.84
CA LYS A 68 -3.62 1.78 -12.50
C LYS A 68 -4.84 2.67 -12.23
N GLY A 69 -4.84 3.35 -11.09
CA GLY A 69 -5.92 4.24 -10.68
C GLY A 69 -7.01 3.58 -9.84
N ASP A 70 -7.00 2.26 -9.67
CA ASP A 70 -7.95 1.59 -8.77
C ASP A 70 -7.72 2.01 -7.31
N VAL A 71 -8.80 2.20 -6.56
CA VAL A 71 -8.73 2.48 -5.12
C VAL A 71 -8.34 1.21 -4.37
N ILE A 72 -7.14 1.19 -3.79
CA ILE A 72 -6.57 0.01 -3.11
C ILE A 72 -6.65 0.08 -1.59
N ALA A 73 -6.64 1.28 -1.02
CA ALA A 73 -6.66 1.49 0.42
C ALA A 73 -7.12 2.90 0.78
N GLN A 74 -7.19 3.17 2.09
CA GLN A 74 -7.39 4.50 2.64
C GLN A 74 -6.22 4.89 3.55
N CYS A 75 -5.81 6.16 3.49
CA CYS A 75 -4.76 6.74 4.33
C CYS A 75 -5.09 6.69 5.83
N GLY A 76 -4.11 6.35 6.69
CA GLY A 76 -4.09 6.72 8.11
C GLY A 76 -4.05 5.62 9.15
#